data_AF-A0A1I7V2A6-F1
#
_entry.id   AF-A0A1I7V2A6-F1
#
_cell.length_a   1.000
_cell.length_b   1.000
_cell.length_c   1.000
_cell.angle_alpha   90.00
_cell.angle_beta   90.00
_cell.angle_gamma   90.00
#
_symmetry.space_group_name_H-M   'P 1'
#
loop_
_entity.id
_entity.type
_entity.pdbx_description
1 polymer ?
#
loop_
_entity_poly.entity_id
_entity_poly.type
_entity_poly.pdbx_seq_one_letter_code
_entity_poly.pdbx_strand_id
1 'polypeptide(L)'
;MKFLLLITGIILTGVLGAPTDKCTVADNILGISCAEKALSFLQTAKNLKNKKELYDLKKPCEDLDYCSRAVSHCTAYLEANTEQGFKIIKTMCSSIEFGVNEFADCEEKMDVLDSECYKSWDAFQTDGTCDNFFGEDQCVKKEVTETCGVTDWEKLRDVS
;
A
#
# COMPACT_ATOMS: atom_id res chain seq x y z
N MET A 1 13.18 -38.93 10.98
CA MET A 1 12.05 -39.75 11.45
C MET A 1 10.81 -39.28 10.70
N LYS A 2 10.32 -40.11 9.76
CA LYS A 2 8.97 -40.15 9.14
C LYS A 2 8.25 -38.82 8.83
N PHE A 3 8.29 -38.37 7.58
CA PHE A 3 7.11 -37.87 6.82
C PHE A 3 7.33 -37.89 5.29
N LEU A 4 8.19 -38.80 4.81
CA LEU A 4 8.11 -39.35 3.46
C LEU A 4 7.24 -40.60 3.59
N LEU A 5 5.98 -40.54 3.14
CA LEU A 5 5.08 -41.63 2.75
C LEU A 5 3.62 -41.17 2.89
N LEU A 6 3.10 -40.45 1.90
CA LEU A 6 1.69 -40.51 1.49
C LEU A 6 1.59 -40.13 0.00
N ILE A 7 2.28 -40.88 -0.84
CA ILE A 7 1.90 -41.06 -2.24
C ILE A 7 1.48 -42.53 -2.34
N THR A 8 0.19 -42.80 -2.34
CA THR A 8 -0.44 -43.96 -3.01
C THR A 8 -1.96 -43.92 -2.84
N GLY A 9 -2.65 -43.75 -3.97
CA GLY A 9 -3.92 -44.42 -4.27
C GLY A 9 -5.20 -43.88 -3.63
N ILE A 10 -5.89 -42.99 -4.34
CA ILE A 10 -7.36 -43.04 -4.42
C ILE A 10 -7.77 -43.08 -5.90
N ILE A 11 -8.50 -44.14 -6.23
CA ILE A 11 -9.01 -44.51 -7.55
C ILE A 11 -10.28 -43.70 -7.86
N LEU A 12 -10.44 -43.38 -9.14
CA LEU A 12 -11.64 -42.84 -9.80
C LEU A 12 -12.94 -43.56 -9.39
N THR A 13 -13.86 -42.86 -8.73
CA THR A 13 -15.31 -42.84 -9.05
C THR A 13 -15.97 -41.70 -8.28
N GLY A 14 -16.72 -40.84 -8.99
CA GLY A 14 -17.65 -39.88 -8.40
C GLY A 14 -17.44 -38.47 -8.93
N VAL A 15 -18.28 -38.06 -9.88
CA VAL A 15 -18.49 -36.67 -10.25
C VAL A 15 -19.00 -35.92 -9.01
N LEU A 16 -18.09 -35.28 -8.29
CA LEU A 16 -18.34 -34.23 -7.33
C LEU A 16 -17.49 -33.07 -7.82
N GLY A 17 -18.13 -31.93 -8.07
CA GLY A 17 -17.57 -30.81 -8.84
C GLY A 17 -16.11 -30.53 -8.52
N ALA A 18 -15.28 -30.44 -9.58
CA ALA A 18 -13.92 -29.96 -9.46
C ALA A 18 -13.90 -28.69 -8.61
N PRO A 19 -12.95 -28.52 -7.67
CA PRO A 19 -12.84 -27.27 -6.94
C PRO A 19 -12.80 -26.16 -7.98
N THR A 20 -13.76 -25.24 -7.89
CA THR A 20 -14.02 -24.16 -8.84
C THR A 20 -12.92 -23.10 -8.86
N ASP A 21 -11.73 -23.42 -8.37
CA ASP A 21 -10.64 -22.49 -8.20
C ASP A 21 -9.81 -22.44 -9.49
N LYS A 22 -9.75 -21.27 -10.10
CA LYS A 22 -9.07 -21.04 -11.39
C LYS A 22 -7.55 -20.94 -11.26
N CYS A 23 -7.01 -21.34 -10.11
CA CYS A 23 -5.60 -21.17 -9.77
C CYS A 23 -4.79 -22.43 -10.10
N THR A 24 -3.64 -22.22 -10.70
CA THR A 24 -2.61 -23.24 -10.84
C THR A 24 -1.77 -23.35 -9.56
N VAL A 25 -0.99 -24.43 -9.44
CA VAL A 25 0.02 -24.55 -8.36
C VAL A 25 1.02 -23.40 -8.40
N ALA A 26 1.38 -22.91 -9.59
CA ALA A 26 2.26 -21.76 -9.75
C ALA A 26 1.62 -20.48 -9.21
N ASP A 27 0.32 -20.27 -9.43
CA ASP A 27 -0.42 -19.13 -8.88
C ASP A 27 -0.45 -19.16 -7.35
N ASN A 28 -0.58 -20.35 -6.74
CA ASN A 28 -0.53 -20.50 -5.29
C ASN A 28 0.86 -20.16 -4.72
N ILE A 29 1.94 -20.60 -5.37
CA ILE A 29 3.31 -20.25 -4.97
C ILE A 29 3.56 -18.75 -5.11
N LEU A 30 3.13 -18.16 -6.23
CA LEU A 30 3.21 -16.73 -6.45
C LEU A 30 2.43 -15.96 -5.37
N GLY A 31 1.24 -16.44 -5.05
CA GLY A 31 0.39 -15.93 -3.99
C GLY A 31 1.08 -15.83 -2.63
N ILE A 32 1.79 -16.89 -2.21
CA ILE A 32 2.59 -16.88 -0.99
C ILE A 32 3.68 -15.81 -1.05
N SER A 33 4.42 -15.73 -2.16
CA SER A 33 5.45 -14.71 -2.34
C SER A 33 4.87 -13.29 -2.30
N CYS A 34 3.67 -13.09 -2.87
CA CYS A 34 2.96 -11.82 -2.83
C CYS A 34 2.51 -11.45 -1.41
N ALA A 35 2.04 -12.42 -0.62
CA ALA A 35 1.71 -12.20 0.77
C ALA A 35 2.95 -11.81 1.60
N GLU A 36 4.11 -12.46 1.38
CA GLU A 36 5.36 -12.10 2.03
C GLU A 36 5.81 -10.68 1.68
N LYS A 37 5.73 -10.30 0.39
CA LYS A 37 6.02 -8.93 -0.07
C LYS A 37 5.09 -7.91 0.57
N ALA A 38 3.79 -8.23 0.68
CA ALA A 38 2.81 -7.35 1.30
C ALA A 38 3.11 -7.15 2.79
N LEU A 39 3.45 -8.23 3.51
CA LEU A 39 3.84 -8.13 4.92
C LEU A 39 5.12 -7.33 5.10
N SER A 40 6.14 -7.55 4.26
CA SER A 40 7.37 -6.77 4.28
C SER A 40 7.11 -5.29 4.01
N PHE A 41 6.27 -4.97 3.02
CA PHE A 41 5.88 -3.60 2.72
C PHE A 41 5.19 -2.93 3.91
N LEU A 42 4.18 -3.57 4.51
CA LEU A 42 3.47 -3.02 5.66
C LEU A 42 4.40 -2.80 6.86
N GLN A 43 5.35 -3.71 7.09
CA GLN A 43 6.35 -3.55 8.13
C GLN A 43 7.28 -2.36 7.86
N THR A 44 7.75 -2.20 6.63
CA THR A 44 8.59 -1.05 6.27
C THR A 44 7.80 0.26 6.38
N ALA A 45 6.57 0.30 5.84
CA ALA A 45 5.71 1.48 5.88
C ALA A 45 5.41 1.93 7.32
N LYS A 46 5.15 0.99 8.23
CA LYS A 46 4.91 1.29 9.66
C LYS A 46 6.15 1.88 10.36
N ASN A 47 7.35 1.59 9.88
CA ASN A 47 8.60 1.98 10.52
C ASN A 47 9.31 3.14 9.81
N LEU A 48 8.64 3.82 8.89
CA LEU A 48 9.17 5.02 8.25
C LEU A 48 9.47 6.09 9.29
N LYS A 49 10.67 6.66 9.23
CA LYS A 49 11.10 7.71 10.17
C LYS A 49 11.18 9.09 9.53
N ASN A 50 11.26 9.15 8.21
CA ASN A 50 11.43 10.38 7.47
C ASN A 50 11.01 10.19 6.01
N LYS A 51 10.86 11.32 5.32
CA LYS A 51 10.39 11.38 3.93
C LYS A 51 11.35 10.70 2.94
N LYS A 52 12.65 10.64 3.23
CA LYS A 52 13.62 9.97 2.36
C LYS A 52 13.38 8.46 2.32
N GLU A 53 12.96 7.86 3.42
CA GLU A 53 12.62 6.43 3.49
C GLU A 53 11.36 6.07 2.67
N LEU A 54 10.52 7.05 2.30
CA LEU A 54 9.39 6.81 1.37
C LEU A 54 9.86 6.34 -0.01
N TYR A 55 11.01 6.83 -0.48
CA TYR A 55 11.56 6.44 -1.78
C TYR A 55 11.86 4.94 -1.84
N ASP A 56 12.23 4.33 -0.71
CA ASP A 56 12.52 2.91 -0.61
C ASP A 56 11.25 2.03 -0.77
N LEU A 57 10.05 2.62 -0.64
CA LEU A 57 8.79 1.93 -0.82
C LEU A 57 8.28 1.92 -2.28
N LYS A 58 8.87 2.71 -3.18
CA LYS A 58 8.45 2.75 -4.59
C LYS A 58 8.56 1.37 -5.25
N LYS A 59 9.71 0.71 -5.08
CA LYS A 59 9.94 -0.62 -5.68
C LYS A 59 9.00 -1.70 -5.11
N PRO A 60 8.80 -1.82 -3.78
CA PRO A 60 7.75 -2.67 -3.21
C PRO A 60 6.36 -2.42 -3.80
N CYS A 61 5.98 -1.17 -4.05
CA CYS A 61 4.68 -0.85 -4.65
C CYS A 61 4.51 -1.39 -6.07
N GLU A 62 5.53 -1.29 -6.91
CA GLU A 62 5.50 -1.90 -8.26
C GLU A 62 5.36 -3.43 -8.19
N ASP A 63 6.08 -4.05 -7.27
CA ASP A 63 6.03 -5.51 -7.06
C ASP A 63 4.64 -5.97 -6.57
N LEU A 64 4.00 -5.17 -5.72
CA LEU A 64 2.66 -5.45 -5.20
C LEU A 64 1.56 -5.21 -6.23
N ASP A 65 1.72 -4.21 -7.10
CA ASP A 65 0.84 -4.02 -8.25
C ASP A 65 0.92 -5.20 -9.23
N TYR A 66 2.14 -5.68 -9.52
CA TYR A 66 2.32 -6.91 -10.29
C TYR A 66 1.60 -8.10 -9.62
N CYS A 67 1.81 -8.28 -8.31
CA CYS A 67 1.17 -9.33 -7.54
C CYS A 67 -0.36 -9.28 -7.66
N SER A 68 -0.97 -8.12 -7.42
CA SER A 68 -2.42 -7.93 -7.51
C SER A 68 -2.96 -8.34 -8.87
N ARG A 69 -2.29 -7.93 -9.96
CA ARG A 69 -2.69 -8.31 -11.33
C ARG A 69 -2.52 -9.80 -11.58
N ALA A 70 -1.38 -10.37 -11.18
CA ALA A 70 -1.02 -11.74 -11.47
C ALA A 70 -1.89 -12.79 -10.76
N VAL A 71 -2.49 -12.46 -9.61
CA VAL A 71 -3.37 -13.38 -8.87
C VAL A 71 -4.86 -12.99 -8.96
N SER A 72 -5.21 -11.95 -9.72
CA SER A 72 -6.59 -11.45 -9.80
C SER A 72 -7.60 -12.43 -10.41
N HIS A 73 -7.13 -13.44 -11.16
CA HIS A 73 -8.00 -14.49 -11.73
C HIS A 73 -8.38 -15.57 -10.71
N CYS A 74 -7.73 -15.59 -9.56
CA CYS A 74 -7.93 -16.57 -8.49
C CYS A 74 -9.04 -16.16 -7.52
N THR A 75 -9.97 -17.08 -7.25
CA THR A 75 -11.19 -16.77 -6.47
C THR A 75 -10.86 -16.36 -5.04
N ALA A 76 -9.86 -17.00 -4.42
CA ALA A 76 -9.40 -16.66 -3.06
C ALA A 76 -8.94 -15.20 -2.90
N TYR A 77 -8.48 -14.57 -3.99
CA TYR A 77 -8.04 -13.17 -3.99
C TYR A 77 -9.15 -12.17 -4.29
N LEU A 78 -10.33 -12.67 -4.66
CA LEU A 78 -11.58 -11.90 -4.81
C LEU A 78 -12.45 -11.97 -3.54
N GLU A 79 -12.04 -12.73 -2.53
CA GLU A 79 -12.70 -12.72 -1.23
C GLU A 79 -12.56 -11.33 -0.59
N ALA A 80 -13.64 -10.87 0.06
CA ALA A 80 -13.77 -9.48 0.50
C ALA A 80 -12.59 -8.97 1.35
N ASN A 81 -12.07 -9.80 2.26
CA ASN A 81 -10.94 -9.43 3.12
C ASN A 81 -9.63 -9.29 2.33
N THR A 82 -9.38 -10.18 1.38
CA THR A 82 -8.19 -10.14 0.52
C THR A 82 -8.27 -8.96 -0.45
N GLU A 83 -9.44 -8.74 -1.05
CA GLU A 83 -9.71 -7.59 -1.92
C GLU A 83 -9.51 -6.27 -1.15
N GLN A 84 -10.01 -6.19 0.09
CA GLN A 84 -9.81 -5.03 0.95
C GLN A 84 -8.33 -4.81 1.26
N GLY A 85 -7.57 -5.88 1.54
CA GLY A 85 -6.12 -5.80 1.75
C GLY A 85 -5.38 -5.21 0.54
N PHE A 86 -5.71 -5.63 -0.68
CA PHE A 86 -5.15 -5.04 -1.89
C PHE A 86 -5.53 -3.58 -2.08
N LYS A 87 -6.78 -3.21 -1.78
CA LYS A 87 -7.22 -1.80 -1.84
C LYS A 87 -6.41 -0.92 -0.90
N ILE A 88 -6.19 -1.37 0.34
CA ILE A 88 -5.36 -0.65 1.32
C ILE A 88 -3.93 -0.47 0.79
N ILE A 89 -3.29 -1.55 0.32
CA ILE A 89 -1.94 -1.47 -0.24
C ILE A 89 -1.89 -0.52 -1.44
N LYS A 90 -2.88 -0.58 -2.33
CA LYS A 90 -2.96 0.31 -3.49
C LYS A 90 -3.11 1.78 -3.08
N THR A 91 -3.92 2.07 -2.07
CA THR A 91 -4.03 3.43 -1.51
C THR A 91 -2.69 3.90 -0.97
N MET A 92 -2.03 3.10 -0.13
CA MET A 92 -0.70 3.44 0.40
C MET A 92 0.32 3.71 -0.72
N CYS A 93 0.34 2.86 -1.75
CA CYS A 93 1.21 3.04 -2.90
C CYS A 93 0.89 4.29 -3.73
N SER A 94 -0.38 4.69 -3.80
CA SER A 94 -0.78 5.93 -4.47
C SER A 94 -0.29 7.15 -3.69
N SER A 95 -0.39 7.14 -2.35
CA SER A 95 0.16 8.21 -1.51
C SER A 95 1.69 8.30 -1.61
N ILE A 96 2.39 7.16 -1.69
CA ILE A 96 3.85 7.12 -1.92
C ILE A 96 4.21 7.72 -3.28
N GLU A 97 3.51 7.32 -4.35
CA GLU A 97 3.78 7.84 -5.70
C GLU A 97 3.51 9.35 -5.79
N PHE A 98 2.46 9.83 -5.11
CA PHE A 98 2.20 11.25 -4.98
C PHE A 98 3.35 11.98 -4.28
N GLY A 99 3.75 11.54 -3.08
CA GLY A 99 4.82 12.20 -2.32
C GLY A 99 6.18 12.18 -3.02
N VAL A 100 6.50 11.08 -3.70
CA VAL A 100 7.80 10.88 -4.36
C VAL A 100 7.90 11.59 -5.73
N ASN A 101 6.78 11.80 -6.42
CA ASN A 101 6.81 12.37 -7.77
C ASN A 101 5.93 13.61 -7.92
N GLU A 102 4.63 13.51 -7.64
CA GLU A 102 3.69 14.59 -7.94
C GLU A 102 3.84 15.80 -7.01
N PHE A 103 4.21 15.56 -5.75
CA PHE A 103 4.34 16.58 -4.72
C PHE A 103 5.78 17.02 -4.46
N ALA A 104 6.77 16.36 -5.08
CA ALA A 104 8.19 16.57 -4.80
C ALA A 104 8.64 18.04 -4.99
N ASP A 105 8.14 18.71 -6.04
CA ASP A 105 8.44 20.13 -6.28
C ASP A 105 7.80 21.05 -5.24
N CYS A 106 6.60 20.72 -4.76
CA CYS A 106 5.96 21.47 -3.69
C CYS A 106 6.69 21.26 -2.36
N GLU A 107 7.05 20.01 -2.08
CA GLU A 107 7.82 19.60 -0.91
C GLU A 107 9.10 20.43 -0.77
N GLU A 108 9.90 20.55 -1.82
CA GLU A 108 11.13 21.36 -1.81
C GLU A 108 10.86 22.83 -1.46
N LYS A 109 9.78 23.42 -2.00
CA LYS A 109 9.39 24.81 -1.68
C LYS A 109 8.95 24.96 -0.23
N MET A 110 8.22 23.98 0.29
CA MET A 110 7.75 23.98 1.67
C MET A 110 8.91 23.83 2.66
N ASP A 111 9.91 23.00 2.34
CA ASP A 111 11.14 22.87 3.12
C ASP A 111 11.94 24.19 3.15
N VAL A 112 11.93 24.96 2.04
CA VAL A 112 12.57 26.30 1.97
C VAL A 112 11.79 27.36 2.74
N LEU A 113 10.46 27.27 2.81
CA LEU A 113 9.63 28.20 3.59
C LEU A 113 9.99 28.18 5.09
N ASP A 114 10.47 27.04 5.57
CA ASP A 114 11.00 26.85 6.93
C ASP A 114 9.97 27.13 8.05
N SER A 115 8.67 27.03 7.74
CA SER A 115 7.56 27.36 8.65
C SER A 115 7.42 26.37 9.81
N GLU A 116 6.98 26.85 10.98
CA GLU A 116 6.70 25.97 12.12
C GLU A 116 5.50 25.05 11.88
N CYS A 117 4.49 25.50 11.13
CA CYS A 117 3.33 24.68 10.79
C CYS A 117 3.76 23.44 10.00
N TYR A 118 4.46 23.63 8.86
CA TYR A 118 4.85 22.50 8.02
C TYR A 118 5.84 21.55 8.72
N LYS A 119 6.77 22.09 9.52
CA LYS A 119 7.74 21.29 10.28
C LYS A 119 7.11 20.46 11.39
N SER A 120 6.05 20.97 12.02
CA SER A 120 5.34 20.29 13.10
C SER A 120 4.25 19.34 12.59
N TRP A 121 3.86 19.49 11.32
CA TRP A 121 2.92 18.58 10.69
C TRP A 121 3.54 17.19 10.48
N ASP A 122 2.96 16.21 11.16
CA ASP A 122 3.29 14.81 10.97
C ASP A 122 2.21 14.12 10.12
N ALA A 123 2.52 13.91 8.84
CA ALA A 123 1.66 13.19 7.89
C ALA A 123 1.56 11.68 8.21
N PHE A 124 2.38 11.18 9.16
CA PHE A 124 2.42 9.78 9.57
C PHE A 124 1.82 9.54 10.96
N GLN A 125 1.04 10.49 11.49
CA GLN A 125 0.39 10.34 12.79
C GLN A 125 -0.40 9.03 12.88
N THR A 126 -0.14 8.27 13.95
CA THR A 126 -0.75 6.95 14.21
C THR A 126 -1.68 6.94 15.43
N ASP A 127 -1.88 8.09 16.06
CA ASP A 127 -2.66 8.23 17.30
C ASP A 127 -4.18 8.10 17.10
N GLY A 128 -4.63 8.02 15.85
CA GLY A 128 -6.02 7.72 15.49
C GLY A 128 -6.94 8.94 15.55
N THR A 129 -6.41 10.15 15.75
CA THR A 129 -7.19 11.38 15.67
C THR A 129 -6.98 12.06 14.32
N CYS A 130 -8.04 12.19 13.52
CA CYS A 130 -8.04 12.98 12.28
C CYS A 130 -8.27 14.48 12.54
N ASP A 131 -8.64 14.83 13.78
CA ASP A 131 -8.82 16.22 14.19
C ASP A 131 -7.49 16.95 14.08
N ASN A 132 -7.49 18.09 13.40
CA ASN A 132 -6.28 18.89 13.13
C ASN A 132 -5.17 18.11 12.39
N PHE A 133 -5.51 17.10 11.57
CA PHE A 133 -4.52 16.38 10.77
C PHE A 133 -3.64 17.33 9.95
N PHE A 134 -4.22 18.37 9.35
CA PHE A 134 -3.51 19.42 8.59
C PHE A 134 -3.03 20.60 9.47
N GLY A 135 -2.76 20.33 10.73
CA GLY A 135 -2.37 21.32 11.73
C GLY A 135 -3.55 22.11 12.31
N GLU A 136 -3.26 22.84 13.39
CA GLU A 136 -4.20 23.79 13.99
C GLU A 136 -4.65 24.82 12.95
N ASP A 137 -5.94 25.17 12.96
CA ASP A 137 -6.56 26.10 12.00
C ASP A 137 -6.32 25.76 10.51
N GLN A 138 -6.04 24.49 10.20
CA GLN A 138 -5.71 24.05 8.83
C GLN A 138 -4.49 24.79 8.26
N CYS A 139 -3.48 25.07 9.09
CA CYS A 139 -2.31 25.85 8.67
C CYS A 139 -1.59 25.22 7.45
N VAL A 140 -1.53 23.89 7.34
CA VAL A 140 -0.89 23.20 6.20
C VAL A 140 -1.64 23.50 4.91
N LYS A 141 -2.98 23.52 4.94
CA LYS A 141 -3.79 23.91 3.77
C LYS A 141 -3.40 25.28 3.27
N LYS A 142 -3.29 26.24 4.18
CA LYS A 142 -2.95 27.62 3.84
C LYS A 142 -1.57 27.70 3.20
N GLU A 143 -0.56 27.12 3.85
CA GLU A 143 0.82 27.18 3.37
C GLU A 143 1.01 26.47 2.02
N VAL A 144 0.39 25.30 1.81
CA VAL A 144 0.43 24.59 0.52
C VAL A 144 -0.31 25.39 -0.56
N THR A 145 -1.47 25.95 -0.25
CA THR A 145 -2.23 26.75 -1.22
C THR A 145 -1.47 28.01 -1.64
N GLU A 146 -0.81 28.68 -0.70
CA GLU A 146 -0.04 29.91 -0.97
C GLU A 146 1.30 29.63 -1.68
N THR A 147 1.95 28.50 -1.38
CA THR A 147 3.27 28.15 -1.92
C THR A 147 3.22 27.39 -3.25
N CYS A 148 2.28 26.46 -3.36
CA CYS A 148 2.22 25.49 -4.47
C CYS A 148 0.94 25.66 -5.30
N GLY A 149 -0.14 26.07 -4.65
CA GLY A 149 -1.42 26.36 -5.30
C GLY A 149 -2.54 25.42 -4.83
N VAL A 150 -3.77 25.77 -5.22
CA VAL A 150 -4.99 25.03 -4.83
C VAL A 150 -4.96 23.59 -5.33
N THR A 151 -4.42 23.35 -6.53
CA THR A 151 -4.39 21.99 -7.11
C THR A 151 -3.50 21.04 -6.32
N ASP A 152 -2.32 21.48 -5.87
CA ASP A 152 -1.44 20.64 -5.06
C ASP A 152 -2.03 20.39 -3.68
N TRP A 153 -2.73 21.39 -3.11
CA TRP A 153 -3.50 21.20 -1.88
C TRP A 153 -4.61 20.16 -2.04
N GLU A 154 -5.41 20.24 -3.11
CA GLU A 154 -6.50 19.30 -3.36
C GLU A 154 -5.98 17.87 -3.49
N LYS A 155 -4.89 17.67 -4.23
CA LYS A 155 -4.26 16.35 -4.34
C LYS A 155 -3.74 15.86 -3.00
N LEU A 156 -3.04 16.71 -2.23
CA LEU A 156 -2.52 16.33 -0.92
C LEU A 156 -3.65 15.89 0.02
N ARG A 157 -4.75 16.65 0.06
CA ARG A 157 -5.93 16.31 0.85
C ARG A 157 -6.54 14.98 0.43
N ASP A 158 -6.60 14.69 -0.86
CA ASP A 158 -7.30 13.52 -1.38
C ASP A 158 -6.49 12.21 -1.22
N VAL A 159 -5.16 12.30 -1.03
CA VAL A 159 -4.28 11.14 -0.80
C VAL A 159 -3.84 10.96 0.65
N SER A 160 -4.21 11.89 1.54
CA SER A 160 -3.98 11.84 2.99
C SER A 160 -5.21 11.27 3.70
#